data_AF-A0A1X2HG46-F1
#
_entry.id   AF-A0A1X2HG46-F1
#
_cell.length_a   1.000
_cell.length_b   1.000
_cell.length_c   1.000
_cell.angle_alpha   90.00
_cell.angle_beta   90.00
_cell.angle_gamma   90.00
#
_symmetry.space_group_name_H-M   'P 1'
#
loop_
_entity.id
_entity.type
_entity.pdbx_description
1 polymer ?
#
loop_
_entity_poly.entity_id
_entity_poly.type
_entity_poly.pdbx_seq_one_letter_code
_entity_poly.pdbx_strand_id
1 'polypeptide(L)'
;MNAFSYAKAFIDAAKTANVEHVIFLTPFSPLDPVSPPSSPVDEQGESNKTYRSQYMLIESYLRSQFEAKRITLLRYPGILYQHLRVFRKYILEHNAFPLSSQHPEFTVESSSMLDIANATACIAHSPTLRHSSNDYKLTGPQLLTLEEVSARVLTGLRRDDGEVNLVDIQSLEQILYESVGNSEHVAFLLEVWGLQQKLSGTRFEITRDLEALTGQSGKTLNEYFDDDTVQDIFKSPMPTPFVV
;
A
#
# COMPACT_ATOMS: atom_id res chain seq x y z
N MET A 1 -12.26 -14.21 1.92
CA MET A 1 -10.92 -13.82 2.40
C MET A 1 -10.61 -14.26 3.84
N ASN A 2 -9.40 -14.78 4.13
CA ASN A 2 -8.96 -15.25 5.46
C ASN A 2 -7.45 -14.99 5.71
N ALA A 3 -6.98 -13.77 5.47
CA ALA A 3 -5.57 -13.40 5.60
C ALA A 3 -4.99 -13.73 6.99
N PHE A 4 -5.78 -13.54 8.05
CA PHE A 4 -5.39 -13.87 9.41
C PHE A 4 -5.09 -15.35 9.61
N SER A 5 -5.92 -16.28 9.13
CA SER A 5 -5.64 -17.71 9.35
C SER A 5 -4.40 -18.18 8.61
N TYR A 6 -4.15 -17.65 7.40
CA TYR A 6 -2.90 -17.92 6.68
C TYR A 6 -1.70 -17.40 7.46
N ALA A 7 -1.70 -16.12 7.84
CA ALA A 7 -0.60 -15.52 8.60
C ALA A 7 -0.39 -16.21 9.96
N LYS A 8 -1.47 -16.59 10.66
CA LYS A 8 -1.41 -17.37 11.90
C LYS A 8 -0.61 -18.66 11.70
N ALA A 9 -0.89 -19.42 10.65
CA ALA A 9 -0.16 -20.66 10.35
C ALA A 9 1.34 -20.42 10.13
N PHE A 10 1.70 -19.34 9.42
CA PHE A 10 3.10 -18.95 9.24
C PHE A 10 3.78 -18.51 10.54
N ILE A 11 3.09 -17.74 11.38
CA ILE A 11 3.60 -17.29 12.69
C ILE A 11 3.82 -18.50 13.61
N ASP A 12 2.87 -19.44 13.64
CA ASP A 12 2.97 -20.68 14.41
C ASP A 12 4.16 -21.52 13.93
N ALA A 13 4.31 -21.70 12.62
CA ALA A 13 5.44 -22.43 12.03
C ALA A 13 6.78 -21.75 12.34
N ALA A 14 6.86 -20.43 12.24
CA ALA A 14 8.06 -19.66 12.58
C ALA A 14 8.44 -19.81 14.06
N LYS A 15 7.44 -19.82 14.95
CA LYS A 15 7.64 -20.04 16.38
C LYS A 15 8.15 -21.46 16.66
N THR A 16 7.54 -22.47 16.04
CA THR A 16 7.98 -23.87 16.15
C THR A 16 9.40 -24.05 15.61
N ALA A 17 9.76 -23.38 14.52
CA ALA A 17 11.11 -23.39 13.95
C ALA A 17 12.13 -22.52 14.72
N ASN A 18 11.70 -21.85 15.80
CA ASN A 18 12.51 -20.92 16.59
C ASN A 18 13.17 -19.81 15.75
N VAL A 19 12.43 -19.24 14.78
CA VAL A 19 12.89 -18.12 13.94
C VAL A 19 13.33 -16.95 14.82
N GLU A 20 14.59 -16.53 14.69
CA GLU A 20 15.20 -15.52 15.57
C GLU A 20 14.55 -14.14 15.45
N HIS A 21 14.18 -13.74 14.23
CA HIS A 21 13.62 -12.42 13.95
C HIS A 21 12.57 -12.49 12.83
N VAL A 22 11.48 -11.74 13.01
CA VAL A 22 10.37 -11.61 12.06
C VAL A 22 10.23 -10.15 11.65
N ILE A 23 10.29 -9.90 10.34
CA ILE A 23 9.96 -8.60 9.75
C ILE A 23 8.54 -8.68 9.21
N PHE A 24 7.63 -7.87 9.73
CA PHE A 24 6.25 -7.84 9.28
C PHE A 24 5.95 -6.54 8.53
N LEU A 25 5.59 -6.71 7.25
CA LEU A 25 5.20 -5.64 6.34
C LEU A 25 3.69 -5.44 6.38
N THR A 26 3.23 -4.22 6.62
CA THR A 26 1.79 -3.91 6.65
C THR A 26 1.53 -2.49 6.12
N PRO A 27 0.48 -2.25 5.33
CA PRO A 27 0.10 -0.89 4.92
C PRO A 27 -0.72 -0.17 5.99
N PHE A 28 -1.29 -0.91 6.94
CA PHE A 28 -2.22 -0.38 7.93
C PHE A 28 -1.50 -0.12 9.23
N SER A 29 -1.86 0.96 9.92
CA SER A 29 -1.44 1.28 11.30
C SER A 29 -2.66 1.37 12.24
N PRO A 30 -2.54 0.94 13.51
CA PRO A 30 -3.53 1.23 14.55
C PRO A 30 -3.71 2.73 14.81
N LEU A 31 -2.71 3.53 14.44
CA LEU A 31 -2.72 4.99 14.59
C LEU A 31 -3.35 5.71 13.40
N ASP A 32 -3.71 4.99 12.33
CA ASP A 32 -4.43 5.60 11.21
C ASP A 32 -5.82 6.00 11.70
N PRO A 33 -6.22 7.27 11.60
CA PRO A 33 -7.53 7.71 12.06
C PRO A 33 -8.62 7.06 11.20
N VAL A 34 -9.42 6.21 11.82
CA VAL A 34 -10.70 5.74 11.26
C VAL A 34 -11.79 6.74 11.64
N SER A 35 -12.56 7.21 10.66
CA SER A 35 -13.78 7.97 10.91
C SER A 35 -15.00 7.25 10.36
N PRO A 36 -16.04 6.98 11.19
CA PRO A 36 -16.11 7.33 12.62
C PRO A 36 -15.26 6.36 13.48
N PRO A 37 -14.89 6.76 14.72
CA PRO A 37 -14.36 5.84 15.71
C PRO A 37 -15.33 4.68 15.87
N SER A 38 -14.81 3.46 16.04
CA SER A 38 -15.57 2.24 16.27
C SER A 38 -16.53 2.42 17.45
N SER A 39 -17.73 2.90 17.16
CA SER A 39 -18.88 2.88 18.06
C SER A 39 -19.39 1.44 18.13
N PRO A 40 -20.10 1.04 19.20
CA PRO A 40 -20.15 -0.35 19.64
C PRO A 40 -20.62 -1.24 18.51
N VAL A 41 -19.86 -2.31 18.33
CA VAL A 41 -20.11 -3.43 17.41
C VAL A 41 -21.61 -3.69 17.36
N ASP A 42 -22.28 -3.32 16.27
CA ASP A 42 -23.55 -3.94 15.94
C ASP A 42 -23.28 -5.45 15.90
N GLU A 43 -24.10 -6.22 16.61
CA GLU A 43 -24.01 -7.67 16.82
C GLU A 43 -24.23 -8.49 15.52
N GLN A 44 -23.67 -8.03 14.40
CA GLN A 44 -23.69 -8.67 13.10
C GLN A 44 -22.29 -8.67 12.48
N GLY A 45 -21.35 -9.40 13.09
CA GLY A 45 -20.37 -10.26 12.43
C GLY A 45 -19.39 -9.72 11.35
N GLU A 46 -19.33 -8.42 11.03
CA GLU A 46 -18.58 -7.94 9.86
C GLU A 46 -17.24 -7.24 10.14
N SER A 47 -16.93 -6.84 11.38
CA SER A 47 -15.70 -6.09 11.67
C SER A 47 -14.41 -6.88 11.37
N ASN A 48 -14.48 -8.22 11.40
CA ASN A 48 -13.38 -9.10 11.04
C ASN A 48 -13.20 -9.28 9.52
N LYS A 49 -14.01 -8.67 8.65
CA LYS A 49 -13.92 -8.91 7.19
C LYS A 49 -12.98 -7.95 6.43
N THR A 50 -12.64 -6.80 6.99
CA THR A 50 -11.78 -5.81 6.29
C THR A 50 -10.31 -6.23 6.33
N TYR A 51 -9.54 -5.82 5.33
CA TYR A 51 -8.11 -6.09 5.29
C TYR A 51 -7.39 -5.43 6.47
N ARG A 52 -7.76 -4.19 6.83
CA ARG A 52 -7.23 -3.48 7.99
C ARG A 52 -7.41 -4.28 9.27
N SER A 53 -8.62 -4.76 9.55
CA SER A 53 -8.89 -5.57 10.75
C SER A 53 -8.10 -6.88 10.74
N GLN A 54 -8.02 -7.54 9.58
CA GLN A 54 -7.23 -8.76 9.42
C GLN A 54 -5.74 -8.50 9.72
N TYR A 55 -5.15 -7.42 9.19
CA TYR A 55 -3.75 -7.06 9.47
C TYR A 55 -3.52 -6.66 10.93
N MET A 56 -4.47 -5.98 11.58
CA MET A 56 -4.40 -5.68 13.01
C MET A 56 -4.44 -6.95 13.87
N LEU A 57 -5.26 -7.94 13.49
CA LEU A 57 -5.27 -9.26 14.13
C LEU A 57 -3.94 -10.00 13.93
N ILE A 58 -3.36 -9.94 12.72
CA ILE A 58 -2.04 -10.54 12.43
C ILE A 58 -0.97 -9.92 13.31
N GLU A 59 -0.91 -8.59 13.38
CA GLU A 59 0.05 -7.87 14.22
C GLU A 59 -0.10 -8.24 15.70
N SER A 60 -1.33 -8.20 16.21
CA SER A 60 -1.65 -8.53 17.61
C SER A 60 -1.24 -9.96 17.94
N TYR A 61 -1.51 -10.89 17.02
CA TYR A 61 -1.11 -12.28 17.18
C TYR A 61 0.41 -12.44 17.14
N LEU A 62 1.11 -11.82 16.18
CA LEU A 62 2.56 -11.84 16.09
C LEU A 62 3.22 -11.36 17.40
N ARG A 63 2.76 -10.22 17.94
CA ARG A 63 3.23 -9.65 19.22
C ARG A 63 2.92 -10.53 20.43
N SER A 64 1.87 -11.35 20.37
CA SER A 64 1.58 -12.35 21.42
C SER A 64 2.49 -13.58 21.36
N GLN A 65 3.02 -13.90 20.17
CA GLN A 65 3.78 -15.13 19.94
C GLN A 65 5.29 -14.94 20.14
N PHE A 66 5.82 -13.74 19.90
CA PHE A 66 7.24 -13.41 19.96
C PHE A 66 7.52 -12.24 20.91
N GLU A 67 8.70 -12.24 21.53
CA GLU A 67 9.19 -11.07 22.29
C GLU A 67 9.39 -9.87 21.36
N ALA A 68 9.18 -8.64 21.86
CA ALA A 68 9.26 -7.42 21.05
C ALA A 68 10.59 -7.29 20.26
N LYS A 69 11.72 -7.68 20.88
CA LYS A 69 13.05 -7.67 20.23
C LYS A 69 13.23 -8.70 19.09
N ARG A 70 12.26 -9.57 18.86
CA ARG A 70 12.28 -10.52 17.74
C ARG A 70 11.37 -10.06 16.61
N ILE A 71 10.76 -8.89 16.72
CA ILE A 71 9.83 -8.36 15.73
C ILE A 71 10.34 -6.98 15.28
N THR A 72 10.25 -6.72 13.98
CA THR A 72 10.33 -5.37 13.42
C THR A 72 9.11 -5.17 12.53
N LEU A 73 8.39 -4.06 12.76
CA LEU A 73 7.26 -3.70 11.91
C LEU A 73 7.70 -2.65 10.89
N LEU A 74 7.33 -2.89 9.64
CA LEU A 74 7.54 -1.95 8.55
C LEU A 74 6.16 -1.56 7.99
N ARG A 75 5.72 -0.35 8.34
CA ARG A 75 4.52 0.26 7.76
C ARG A 75 4.88 0.87 6.42
N TYR A 76 4.36 0.35 5.33
CA TYR A 76 4.54 0.98 4.01
C TYR A 76 3.31 1.83 3.68
N PRO A 77 3.40 2.81 2.76
CA PRO A 77 2.29 3.69 2.48
C PRO A 77 1.22 2.99 1.65
N GLY A 78 -0.03 3.45 1.72
CA GLY A 78 -1.12 2.83 0.97
C GLY A 78 -0.85 2.81 -0.55
N ILE A 79 -0.29 3.89 -1.10
CA ILE A 79 0.02 3.97 -2.52
C ILE A 79 1.49 3.59 -2.77
N LEU A 80 1.71 2.39 -3.31
CA LEU A 80 2.98 2.06 -3.94
C LEU A 80 2.96 2.48 -5.40
N TYR A 81 4.06 2.98 -5.96
CA TYR A 81 4.12 3.40 -7.36
C TYR A 81 3.75 2.28 -8.34
N GLN A 82 4.04 1.03 -7.97
CA GLN A 82 3.70 -0.17 -8.72
C GLN A 82 2.20 -0.40 -8.79
N HIS A 83 1.43 0.05 -7.79
CA HIS A 83 -0.03 -0.01 -7.79
C HIS A 83 -0.62 0.78 -8.96
N LEU A 84 0.01 1.89 -9.37
CA LEU A 84 -0.48 2.77 -10.45
C LEU A 84 -0.56 2.05 -11.81
N ARG A 85 0.15 0.94 -11.97
CA ARG A 85 0.12 0.11 -13.19
C ARG A 85 -1.24 -0.50 -13.49
N VAL A 86 -2.11 -0.65 -12.50
CA VAL A 86 -3.48 -1.19 -12.71
C VAL A 86 -4.33 -0.26 -13.57
N PHE A 87 -3.96 1.02 -13.69
CA PHE A 87 -4.68 1.98 -14.53
C PHE A 87 -4.18 2.01 -15.99
N ARG A 88 -3.15 1.24 -16.33
CA ARG A 88 -2.49 1.37 -17.64
C ARG A 88 -3.42 1.11 -18.81
N LYS A 89 -4.30 0.09 -18.75
CA LYS A 89 -5.23 -0.22 -19.84
C LYS A 89 -6.13 0.99 -20.11
N TYR A 90 -6.70 1.53 -19.04
CA TYR A 90 -7.55 2.71 -19.10
C TYR A 90 -6.80 3.93 -19.65
N ILE A 91 -5.60 4.20 -19.15
CA ILE A 91 -4.75 5.32 -19.63
C ILE A 91 -4.43 5.15 -21.12
N LEU A 92 -4.12 3.93 -21.57
CA LEU A 92 -3.83 3.64 -22.97
C LEU A 92 -5.04 3.87 -23.88
N GLU A 93 -6.22 3.40 -23.46
CA GLU A 93 -7.46 3.43 -24.25
C GLU A 93 -8.12 4.82 -24.27
N HIS A 94 -8.04 5.57 -23.17
CA HIS A 94 -8.77 6.82 -22.99
C HIS A 94 -7.88 8.08 -22.99
N ASN A 95 -6.55 7.92 -22.98
CA ASN A 95 -5.63 9.04 -22.71
C ASN A 95 -5.98 9.81 -21.42
N ALA A 96 -6.44 9.09 -20.39
CA ALA A 96 -6.92 9.70 -19.17
C ALA A 96 -6.57 8.85 -17.95
N PHE A 97 -6.43 9.48 -16.78
CA PHE A 97 -6.27 8.77 -15.50
C PHE A 97 -7.62 8.71 -14.78
N PRO A 98 -8.13 7.52 -14.42
CA PRO A 98 -9.41 7.41 -13.71
C PRO A 98 -9.18 7.67 -12.21
N LEU A 99 -9.76 8.74 -11.69
CA LEU A 99 -9.65 9.14 -10.30
C LEU A 99 -11.04 9.17 -9.66
N SER A 100 -11.15 8.75 -8.40
CA SER A 100 -12.40 8.91 -7.66
C SER A 100 -12.78 10.39 -7.58
N SER A 101 -14.03 10.69 -7.93
CA SER A 101 -14.65 12.01 -7.74
C SER A 101 -14.76 12.40 -6.26
N GLN A 102 -14.57 11.45 -5.34
CA GLN A 102 -14.56 11.71 -3.91
C GLN A 102 -13.18 12.16 -3.47
N HIS A 103 -13.11 13.40 -2.96
CA HIS A 103 -11.93 13.96 -2.30
C HIS A 103 -10.61 13.93 -3.09
N PRO A 104 -10.57 14.35 -4.37
CA PRO A 104 -9.33 14.41 -5.15
C PRO A 104 -8.25 15.31 -4.51
N GLU A 105 -8.66 16.23 -3.65
CA GLU A 105 -7.79 17.13 -2.88
C GLU A 105 -7.03 16.45 -1.74
N PHE A 106 -7.38 15.21 -1.37
CA PHE A 106 -6.74 14.53 -0.26
C PHE A 106 -5.28 14.21 -0.58
N THR A 107 -4.42 14.59 0.36
CA THR A 107 -3.02 14.22 0.34
C THR A 107 -2.86 12.74 0.66
N VAL A 108 -1.84 12.11 0.09
CA VAL A 108 -1.55 10.69 0.28
C VAL A 108 -0.06 10.46 0.45
N GLU A 109 0.27 9.51 1.33
CA GLU A 109 1.61 8.95 1.40
C GLU A 109 1.79 7.97 0.25
N SER A 110 2.97 8.01 -0.37
CA SER A 110 3.32 7.08 -1.44
C SER A 110 4.81 6.77 -1.43
N SER A 111 5.21 5.62 -1.98
CA SER A 111 6.62 5.22 -2.09
C SER A 111 6.83 4.18 -3.19
N SER A 112 8.07 3.97 -3.60
CA SER A 112 8.42 2.86 -4.49
C SER A 112 8.50 1.55 -3.70
N MET A 113 7.96 0.46 -4.25
CA MET A 113 8.16 -0.89 -3.70
C MET A 113 9.65 -1.26 -3.56
N LEU A 114 10.52 -0.70 -4.41
CA LEU A 114 11.97 -0.91 -4.32
C LEU A 114 12.54 -0.31 -3.02
N ASP A 115 12.04 0.84 -2.59
CA ASP A 115 12.46 1.48 -1.33
C ASP A 115 12.04 0.63 -0.14
N ILE A 116 10.82 0.09 -0.18
CA ILE A 116 10.32 -0.85 0.84
C ILE A 116 11.17 -2.11 0.90
N ALA A 117 11.53 -2.67 -0.26
CA ALA A 117 12.39 -3.85 -0.37
C ALA A 117 13.80 -3.57 0.17
N ASN A 118 14.40 -2.42 -0.17
CA ASN A 118 15.71 -2.01 0.31
C ASN A 118 15.72 -1.84 1.84
N ALA A 119 14.74 -1.14 2.40
CA ALA A 119 14.59 -0.99 3.85
C ALA A 119 14.46 -2.35 4.56
N THR A 120 13.63 -3.24 3.98
CA THR A 120 13.46 -4.62 4.47
C THR A 120 14.77 -5.39 4.42
N ALA A 121 15.52 -5.30 3.33
CA ALA A 121 16.80 -5.96 3.16
C ALA A 121 17.87 -5.44 4.13
N CYS A 122 17.91 -4.13 4.41
CA CYS A 122 18.79 -3.55 5.42
C CYS A 122 18.54 -4.15 6.81
N ILE A 123 17.26 -4.28 7.21
CA ILE A 123 16.88 -4.91 8.47
C ILE A 123 17.22 -6.40 8.48
N ALA A 124 16.92 -7.11 7.39
CA ALA A 124 17.18 -8.55 7.27
C ALA A 124 18.67 -8.89 7.26
N HIS A 125 19.51 -8.03 6.67
CA HIS A 125 20.96 -8.22 6.62
C HIS A 125 21.60 -8.04 8.01
N SER A 126 21.04 -7.16 8.83
CA SER A 126 21.55 -6.90 10.17
C SER A 126 20.41 -6.68 11.16
N PRO A 127 19.74 -7.77 11.60
CA PRO A 127 18.68 -7.71 12.60
C PRO A 127 19.30 -7.46 13.99
N THR A 128 19.92 -6.29 14.14
CA THR A 128 20.56 -5.87 15.39
C THR A 128 19.51 -5.36 16.37
N LEU A 129 19.90 -5.24 17.65
CA LEU A 129 19.09 -4.57 18.66
C LEU A 129 18.58 -3.19 18.20
N ARG A 130 19.35 -2.50 17.34
CA ARG A 130 19.02 -1.19 16.79
C ARG A 130 17.75 -1.20 15.93
N HIS A 131 17.42 -2.30 15.27
CA HIS A 131 16.23 -2.42 14.42
C HIS A 131 15.13 -3.27 15.05
N SER A 132 15.49 -4.09 16.04
CA SER A 132 14.55 -4.88 16.81
C SER A 132 13.60 -4.02 17.66
N SER A 133 12.36 -4.46 17.86
CA SER A 133 11.32 -3.75 18.64
C SER A 133 10.90 -2.40 18.08
N ASN A 134 11.35 -2.02 16.88
CA ASN A 134 10.98 -0.77 16.26
C ASN A 134 9.86 -0.97 15.25
N ASP A 135 8.97 0.01 15.23
CA ASP A 135 7.96 0.20 14.22
C ASP A 135 8.43 1.35 13.33
N TYR A 136 8.71 1.06 12.07
CA TYR A 136 9.10 2.06 11.09
C TYR A 136 7.92 2.39 10.19
N LYS A 137 7.76 3.66 9.84
CA LYS A 137 6.82 4.12 8.82
C LYS A 137 7.61 4.56 7.61
N LEU A 138 7.56 3.78 6.54
CA LEU A 138 8.27 4.03 5.29
C LEU A 138 7.39 4.91 4.41
N THR A 139 7.87 6.10 4.09
CA THR A 139 7.21 7.02 3.16
C THR A 139 8.20 7.47 2.11
N GLY A 140 7.70 7.82 0.92
CA GLY A 140 8.49 8.53 -0.08
C GLY A 140 8.75 9.97 0.35
N PRO A 141 9.54 10.73 -0.40
CA PRO A 141 10.01 12.06 0.01
C PRO A 141 8.95 13.17 -0.14
N GLN A 142 7.78 12.86 -0.73
CA GLN A 142 6.79 13.85 -1.13
C GLN A 142 5.39 13.46 -0.69
N LEU A 143 4.66 14.45 -0.18
CA LEU A 143 3.23 14.36 0.10
C LEU A 143 2.48 15.01 -1.06
N LEU A 144 1.69 14.22 -1.78
CA LEU A 144 0.99 14.65 -3.00
C LEU A 144 -0.51 14.50 -2.82
N THR A 145 -1.32 15.34 -3.45
CA THR A 145 -2.76 15.07 -3.56
C THR A 145 -3.04 13.90 -4.53
N LEU A 146 -4.22 13.28 -4.43
CA LEU A 146 -4.63 12.26 -5.40
C LEU A 146 -4.67 12.80 -6.84
N GLU A 147 -5.12 14.04 -7.02
CA GLU A 147 -5.07 14.75 -8.30
C GLU A 147 -3.63 14.93 -8.80
N GLU A 148 -2.73 15.37 -7.92
CA GLU A 148 -1.31 15.55 -8.23
C GLU A 148 -0.58 14.23 -8.56
N VAL A 149 -0.95 13.12 -7.91
CA VAL A 149 -0.46 11.78 -8.26
C VAL A 149 -0.92 11.44 -9.68
N SER A 150 -2.20 11.64 -9.97
CA SER A 150 -2.80 11.34 -11.27
C SER A 150 -2.14 12.15 -12.40
N ALA A 151 -1.95 13.45 -12.18
CA ALA A 151 -1.26 14.33 -13.12
C ALA A 151 0.20 13.91 -13.36
N ARG A 152 0.95 13.58 -12.30
CA ARG A 152 2.35 13.11 -12.44
C ARG A 152 2.45 11.79 -13.19
N VAL A 153 1.47 10.90 -13.07
CA VAL A 153 1.43 9.67 -13.89
C VAL A 153 1.29 10.02 -15.37
N LEU A 154 0.37 10.91 -15.74
CA LEU A 154 0.16 11.30 -17.14
C LEU A 154 1.41 11.96 -17.73
N THR A 155 1.99 12.94 -17.01
CA THR A 155 3.24 13.58 -17.41
C THR A 155 4.40 12.59 -17.51
N GLY A 156 4.56 11.70 -16.52
CA GLY A 156 5.60 10.66 -16.54
C GLY A 156 5.47 9.68 -17.71
N LEU A 157 4.25 9.45 -18.18
CA LEU A 157 3.95 8.65 -19.36
C LEU A 157 4.00 9.44 -20.68
N ARG A 158 4.41 10.72 -20.64
CA ARG A 158 4.45 11.66 -21.78
C ARG A 158 3.09 11.82 -22.46
N ARG A 159 2.04 11.90 -21.66
CA ARG A 159 0.65 12.16 -22.07
C ARG A 159 0.22 13.53 -21.58
N ASP A 160 0.91 14.56 -22.08
CA ASP A 160 0.74 15.94 -21.63
C ASP A 160 -0.64 16.54 -22.02
N ASP A 161 -1.31 15.94 -23.00
CA ASP A 161 -2.69 16.25 -23.42
C ASP A 161 -3.75 15.37 -22.73
N GLY A 162 -3.32 14.47 -21.84
CA GLY A 162 -4.23 13.60 -21.11
C GLY A 162 -4.93 14.30 -19.94
N GLU A 163 -6.10 13.80 -19.57
CA GLU A 163 -6.94 14.40 -18.54
C GLU A 163 -7.12 13.47 -17.33
N VAL A 164 -7.36 14.05 -16.15
CA VAL A 164 -7.82 13.30 -14.99
C VAL A 164 -9.33 13.14 -15.09
N ASN A 165 -9.80 11.91 -15.34
CA ASN A 165 -11.22 11.60 -15.43
C ASN A 165 -11.78 11.27 -14.05
N LEU A 166 -12.62 12.15 -13.51
CA LEU A 166 -13.31 11.93 -12.25
C LEU A 166 -14.47 10.96 -12.44
N VAL A 167 -14.38 9.81 -11.80
CA VAL A 167 -15.38 8.73 -11.87
C VAL A 167 -15.99 8.45 -10.50
N ASP A 168 -17.19 7.88 -10.45
CA ASP A 168 -17.75 7.35 -9.21
C ASP A 168 -17.01 6.07 -8.77
N ILE A 169 -17.21 5.64 -7.52
CA ILE A 169 -16.51 4.49 -6.95
C ILE A 169 -16.85 3.17 -7.64
N GLN A 170 -18.09 3.00 -8.15
CA GLN A 170 -18.51 1.78 -8.84
C GLN A 170 -17.85 1.67 -10.21
N SER A 171 -17.76 2.79 -10.93
CA SER A 171 -17.00 2.90 -12.17
C SER A 171 -15.50 2.62 -11.94
N LEU A 172 -14.92 3.16 -10.86
CA LEU A 172 -13.52 2.88 -10.51
C LEU A 172 -13.30 1.39 -10.19
N GLU A 173 -14.18 0.77 -9.41
CA GLU A 173 -14.17 -0.67 -9.13
C GLU A 173 -14.17 -1.51 -10.41
N GLN A 174 -15.04 -1.17 -11.37
CA GLN A 174 -15.12 -1.86 -12.64
C GLN A 174 -13.82 -1.72 -13.46
N ILE A 175 -13.27 -0.50 -13.54
CA ILE A 175 -11.99 -0.25 -14.24
C ILE A 175 -10.85 -1.07 -13.62
N LEU A 176 -10.77 -1.12 -12.29
CA LEU A 176 -9.79 -1.91 -11.57
C LEU A 176 -9.99 -3.41 -11.81
N TYR A 177 -11.23 -3.89 -11.79
CA TYR A 177 -11.56 -5.28 -12.05
C TYR A 177 -11.16 -5.70 -13.47
N GLU A 178 -11.40 -4.86 -14.47
CA GLU A 178 -10.96 -5.13 -15.84
C GLU A 178 -9.44 -5.25 -16.00
N SER A 179 -8.68 -4.54 -15.18
CA SER A 179 -7.21 -4.65 -15.20
C SER A 179 -6.70 -5.85 -14.39
N VAL A 180 -7.34 -6.18 -13.27
CA VAL A 180 -6.79 -7.13 -12.29
C VAL A 180 -7.43 -8.52 -12.41
N GLY A 181 -8.69 -8.60 -12.83
CA GLY A 181 -9.47 -9.83 -12.98
C GLY A 181 -9.89 -10.49 -11.66
N ASN A 182 -9.72 -9.82 -10.51
CA ASN A 182 -9.97 -10.39 -9.20
C ASN A 182 -10.62 -9.36 -8.25
N SER A 183 -11.85 -9.62 -7.82
CA SER A 183 -12.62 -8.72 -6.96
C SER A 183 -12.06 -8.58 -5.54
N GLU A 184 -11.45 -9.62 -4.98
CA GLU A 184 -10.79 -9.52 -3.67
C GLU A 184 -9.58 -8.58 -3.74
N HIS A 185 -8.81 -8.63 -4.83
CA HIS A 185 -7.66 -7.74 -5.05
C HIS A 185 -8.11 -6.30 -5.30
N VAL A 186 -9.20 -6.08 -6.05
CA VAL A 186 -9.80 -4.74 -6.20
C VAL A 186 -10.21 -4.17 -4.84
N ALA A 187 -10.91 -4.96 -4.01
CA ALA A 187 -11.31 -4.55 -2.67
C ALA A 187 -10.10 -4.21 -1.79
N PHE A 188 -9.01 -5.01 -1.88
CA PHE A 188 -7.76 -4.72 -1.18
C PHE A 188 -7.17 -3.36 -1.58
N LEU A 189 -7.03 -3.09 -2.87
CA LEU A 189 -6.44 -1.86 -3.38
C LEU A 189 -7.23 -0.64 -2.93
N LEU A 190 -8.56 -0.68 -3.05
CA LEU A 190 -9.43 0.41 -2.63
C LEU A 190 -9.36 0.67 -1.12
N GLU A 191 -9.26 -0.39 -0.31
CA GLU A 191 -9.10 -0.26 1.15
C GLU A 191 -7.73 0.34 1.51
N VAL A 192 -6.66 -0.17 0.90
CA VAL A 192 -5.28 0.27 1.15
C VAL A 192 -5.04 1.71 0.69
N TRP A 193 -5.66 2.13 -0.42
CA TRP A 193 -5.61 3.53 -0.87
C TRP A 193 -6.53 4.45 -0.07
N GLY A 194 -7.34 3.92 0.86
CA GLY A 194 -8.24 4.70 1.70
C GLY A 194 -9.44 5.30 0.95
N LEU A 195 -9.78 4.77 -0.24
CA LEU A 195 -10.87 5.28 -1.09
C LEU A 195 -12.26 4.78 -0.66
N GLN A 196 -12.33 3.84 0.28
CA GLN A 196 -13.59 3.26 0.77
C GLN A 196 -14.18 3.96 2.00
N GLN A 197 -13.42 4.83 2.67
CA GLN A 197 -13.85 5.44 3.94
C GLN A 197 -13.59 6.95 3.94
N LYS A 198 -14.43 7.69 4.66
CA LYS A 198 -14.22 9.12 4.87
C LYS A 198 -12.98 9.32 5.75
N LEU A 199 -11.87 9.66 5.12
CA LEU A 199 -10.60 10.04 5.77
C LEU A 199 -10.70 11.45 6.40
N SER A 200 -11.73 11.69 7.23
CA SER A 200 -11.90 12.97 7.93
C SER A 200 -10.76 13.19 8.92
N GLY A 201 -9.92 14.20 8.67
CA GLY A 201 -8.88 14.64 9.61
C GLY A 201 -7.56 13.88 9.57
N THR A 202 -7.31 13.09 8.52
CA THR A 202 -6.04 12.35 8.37
C THR A 202 -4.87 13.31 8.15
N ARG A 203 -3.93 13.33 9.09
CA ARG A 203 -2.62 13.95 8.88
C ARG A 203 -1.68 12.90 8.31
N PHE A 204 -1.46 12.99 7.00
CA PHE A 204 -0.40 12.26 6.34
C PHE A 204 0.92 12.97 6.60
N GLU A 205 1.96 12.19 6.89
CA GLU A 205 3.26 12.69 7.33
C GLU A 205 4.38 12.01 6.58
N ILE A 206 5.32 12.80 6.08
CA ILE A 206 6.58 12.30 5.53
C ILE A 206 7.53 12.04 6.70
N THR A 207 8.03 10.81 6.76
CA THR A 207 8.95 10.33 7.78
C THR A 207 10.35 10.18 7.20
N ARG A 208 11.37 10.20 8.06
CA ARG A 208 12.76 9.93 7.68
C ARG A 208 13.22 8.52 8.00
N ASP A 209 12.29 7.61 8.28
CA ASP A 209 12.61 6.24 8.67
C ASP A 209 13.27 5.47 7.52
N LEU A 210 12.82 5.70 6.29
CA LEU A 210 13.44 5.12 5.10
C LEU A 210 14.90 5.56 4.96
N GLU A 211 15.16 6.86 5.11
CA GLU A 211 16.52 7.43 5.11
C GLU A 211 17.37 6.89 6.28
N ALA A 212 16.78 6.77 7.47
CA ALA A 212 17.46 6.25 8.64
C ALA A 212 17.86 4.78 8.50
N LEU A 213 17.08 3.99 7.76
CA LEU A 213 17.34 2.58 7.49
C LEU A 213 18.33 2.36 6.34
N THR A 214 18.17 3.11 5.26
CA THR A 214 18.89 2.85 3.99
C THR A 214 20.05 3.80 3.73
N GLY A 215 20.10 4.94 4.43
CA GLY A 215 21.03 6.03 4.15
C GLY A 215 20.68 6.85 2.91
N GLN A 216 19.56 6.57 2.25
CA GLN A 216 19.12 7.25 1.02
C GLN A 216 17.69 7.77 1.16
N SER A 217 17.42 8.92 0.53
CA SER A 217 16.04 9.39 0.39
C SER A 217 15.26 8.45 -0.53
N GLY A 218 13.95 8.35 -0.30
CA GLY A 218 13.09 7.54 -1.16
C GLY A 218 13.01 8.09 -2.57
N LYS A 219 12.70 7.23 -3.54
CA LYS A 219 12.47 7.63 -4.92
C LYS A 219 11.20 8.49 -5.00
N THR A 220 11.26 9.61 -5.69
CA THR A 220 10.07 10.41 -6.03
C THR A 220 9.24 9.72 -7.12
N LEU A 221 7.98 10.13 -7.28
CA LEU A 221 7.12 9.61 -8.34
C LEU A 221 7.65 9.96 -9.74
N ASN A 222 8.24 11.15 -9.90
CA ASN A 222 8.84 11.56 -11.17
C ASN A 222 10.06 10.70 -11.52
N GLU A 223 10.99 10.51 -10.59
CA GLU A 223 12.15 9.64 -10.80
C GLU A 223 11.72 8.19 -11.10
N TYR A 224 10.59 7.74 -10.53
CA TYR A 224 10.03 6.44 -10.87
C TYR A 224 9.66 6.33 -12.35
N PHE A 225 9.08 7.37 -12.94
CA PHE A 225 8.73 7.42 -14.36
C PHE A 225 9.90 7.79 -15.29
N ASP A 226 10.99 8.35 -14.76
CA ASP A 226 12.24 8.55 -15.53
C ASP A 226 12.93 7.24 -15.93
N ASP A 227 12.54 6.11 -15.31
CA ASP A 227 13.03 4.78 -15.65
C ASP A 227 12.35 4.24 -16.91
N ASP A 228 13.12 4.04 -17.99
CA ASP A 228 12.63 3.53 -19.27
C ASP A 228 11.90 2.18 -19.11
N THR A 229 12.34 1.33 -18.18
CA THR A 229 11.68 0.03 -17.93
C THR A 229 10.28 0.21 -17.36
N VAL A 230 10.07 1.23 -16.53
CA VAL A 230 8.74 1.58 -16.01
C VAL A 230 7.85 2.06 -17.15
N GLN A 231 8.34 2.96 -18.00
CA GLN A 231 7.58 3.44 -19.16
C GLN A 231 7.20 2.30 -20.11
N ASP A 232 8.13 1.38 -20.40
CA ASP A 232 7.90 0.23 -21.27
C ASP A 232 6.87 -0.73 -20.69
N ILE A 233 6.89 -0.94 -19.38
CA ILE A 233 5.89 -1.75 -18.66
C ILE A 233 4.49 -1.17 -18.79
N PHE A 234 4.34 0.16 -18.74
CA PHE A 234 3.04 0.82 -18.93
C PHE A 234 2.55 0.73 -20.38
N LYS A 235 3.47 0.69 -21.36
CA LYS A 235 3.16 0.53 -22.79
C LYS A 235 2.90 -0.93 -23.19
N SER A 236 3.39 -1.90 -22.40
CA SER A 236 3.29 -3.32 -22.71
C SER A 236 1.91 -3.92 -22.38
N PRO A 237 1.40 -4.89 -23.17
CA PRO A 237 0.16 -5.60 -22.85
C PRO A 237 0.25 -6.32 -21.50
N MET A 238 -0.88 -6.43 -20.77
CA MET A 238 -0.93 -7.18 -19.50
C MET A 238 -0.46 -8.62 -19.74
N PRO A 239 0.43 -9.16 -18.88
CA PRO A 239 0.54 -10.61 -18.79
C PRO A 239 -0.88 -11.13 -18.56
N THR A 240 -1.27 -12.15 -19.33
CA THR A 240 -2.57 -12.79 -19.18
C THR A 240 -2.73 -13.16 -17.70
N PRO A 241 -3.85 -12.80 -17.04
CA PRO A 241 -4.03 -13.14 -15.64
C PRO A 241 -3.80 -14.65 -15.47
N PHE A 242 -3.03 -15.03 -14.46
CA PHE A 242 -2.87 -16.44 -14.10
C PHE A 242 -4.26 -16.97 -13.76
N VAL A 243 -4.82 -17.77 -14.67
CA VAL A 243 -6.00 -18.59 -14.41
C VAL A 243 -5.51 -19.68 -13.47
N VAL A 244 -5.78 -19.52 -12.17
CA VAL A 244 -5.65 -20.59 -11.17
C VAL A 244 -7.03 -21.21 -10.96
#